data_AF-A0A101GJH7-F1
#
_entry.id   AF-A0A101GJH7-F1
#
_cell.length_a   1.000
_cell.length_b   1.000
_cell.length_c   1.000
_cell.angle_alpha   90.00
_cell.angle_beta   90.00
_cell.angle_gamma   90.00
#
_symmetry.space_group_name_H-M   'P 1'
#
loop_
_entity.id
_entity.type
_entity.pdbx_description
1 polymer ?
#
loop_
_entity_poly.entity_id
_entity_poly.type
_entity_poly.pdbx_seq_one_letter_code
_entity_poly.pdbx_strand_id
1 'polypeptide(L)'
;MFMTKKVWLTLFLALGFTLGSYACTNYIITKGASVDGSVMISYSADSHVLYGELYHWDAAIWPAGSMLDVYEWDTGEYLGKIEQAPQTYNVIGNMNEYQVSIGETT
;
A
#
# COMPACT_ATOMS: atom_id res chain seq x y z
N MET A 1 31.89 -33.22 23.43
CA MET A 1 32.01 -31.75 23.20
C MET A 1 31.76 -31.32 21.75
N PHE A 2 32.07 -32.13 20.72
CA PHE A 2 31.77 -31.80 19.31
C PHE A 2 30.30 -31.99 18.92
N MET A 3 29.62 -33.00 19.46
CA MET A 3 28.21 -33.30 19.15
C MET A 3 27.25 -32.22 19.66
N THR A 4 27.53 -31.65 20.84
CA THR A 4 26.74 -30.54 21.40
C THR A 4 26.82 -29.28 20.55
N LYS A 5 28.01 -28.88 20.05
CA LYS A 5 28.14 -27.71 19.16
C LYS A 5 27.33 -27.83 17.86
N LYS A 6 27.26 -29.03 17.26
CA LYS A 6 26.44 -29.29 16.07
C LYS A 6 24.96 -29.19 16.38
N VAL A 7 24.50 -29.73 17.51
CA VAL A 7 23.10 -29.62 17.96
C VAL A 7 22.70 -28.15 18.17
N TRP A 8 23.55 -27.36 18.84
CA TRP A 8 23.30 -25.92 19.03
C TRP A 8 23.28 -25.15 17.70
N LEU A 9 24.15 -25.49 16.76
CA LEU A 9 24.17 -24.88 15.43
C LEU A 9 22.91 -25.23 14.62
N THR A 10 22.48 -26.50 14.63
CA THR A 10 21.25 -26.93 13.95
C THR A 10 20.02 -26.27 14.57
N LEU A 11 19.97 -26.14 15.89
CA LEU A 11 18.89 -25.45 16.59
C LEU A 11 18.85 -23.95 16.22
N PHE A 12 20.01 -23.30 16.21
CA PHE A 12 20.13 -21.89 15.80
C PHE A 12 19.67 -21.66 14.36
N LEU A 13 20.07 -22.53 13.42
CA LEU A 13 19.62 -22.48 12.03
C LEU A 13 18.10 -22.70 11.91
N ALA A 14 17.54 -23.68 12.64
CA ALA A 14 16.10 -23.96 12.62
C ALA A 14 15.27 -22.78 13.15
N LEU A 15 15.75 -22.06 14.17
CA LEU A 15 15.10 -20.84 14.66
C LEU A 15 15.17 -19.67 13.65
N GLY A 16 16.16 -19.63 12.76
CA GLY A 16 16.26 -18.60 11.72
C GLY A 16 15.21 -18.72 10.61
N PHE A 17 14.71 -19.93 10.33
CA PHE A 17 13.74 -20.18 9.26
C PHE A 17 12.31 -19.76 9.60
N THR A 18 12.01 -19.41 10.85
CA THR A 18 10.65 -18.97 11.26
C THR A 18 10.45 -17.46 11.16
N LEU A 19 11.44 -16.72 10.66
CA LEU A 19 11.33 -15.27 10.44
C LEU A 19 10.55 -15.02 9.14
N GLY A 20 9.23 -14.97 9.24
CA GLY A 20 8.37 -14.43 8.19
C GLY A 20 8.55 -12.90 8.09
N SER A 21 8.65 -12.38 6.88
CA SER A 21 8.65 -10.94 6.60
C SER A 21 7.34 -10.59 5.91
N TYR A 22 6.65 -9.57 6.43
CA TYR A 22 5.59 -8.87 5.70
C TYR A 22 6.29 -7.97 4.69
N ALA A 23 6.40 -8.45 3.45
CA ALA A 23 7.12 -7.75 2.40
C ALA A 23 6.15 -7.36 1.28
N CYS A 24 6.10 -6.07 0.97
CA CYS A 24 5.43 -5.55 -0.20
C CYS A 24 6.47 -5.39 -1.30
N THR A 25 6.16 -5.78 -2.53
CA THR A 25 7.04 -5.50 -3.67
C THR A 25 6.51 -4.30 -4.43
N ASN A 26 7.34 -3.26 -4.56
CA ASN A 26 7.01 -2.02 -5.27
C ASN A 26 8.03 -1.78 -6.39
N TYR A 27 7.52 -1.38 -7.56
CA TYR A 27 8.32 -0.98 -8.71
C TYR A 27 7.98 0.46 -9.11
N ILE A 28 9.01 1.27 -9.27
CA ILE A 28 8.93 2.60 -9.89
C ILE A 28 9.78 2.56 -11.16
N ILE A 29 9.14 2.69 -12.31
CA ILE A 29 9.79 2.77 -13.61
C ILE A 29 9.77 4.22 -14.05
N THR A 30 10.95 4.81 -14.12
CA THR A 30 11.11 6.20 -14.57
C THR A 30 11.03 6.28 -16.09
N LYS A 31 10.75 7.47 -16.62
CA LYS A 31 10.65 7.76 -18.07
C LYS A 31 11.84 7.25 -18.90
N GLY A 32 13.06 7.27 -18.35
CA GLY A 32 14.25 6.79 -19.06
C GLY A 32 14.44 5.27 -19.01
N ALA A 33 13.70 4.58 -18.14
CA ALA A 33 13.83 3.14 -17.91
C ALA A 33 12.75 2.31 -18.63
N SER A 34 11.70 2.95 -19.16
CA SER A 34 10.66 2.30 -19.96
C SER A 34 11.00 2.32 -21.46
N VAL A 35 10.46 1.34 -22.20
CA VAL A 35 10.65 1.21 -23.67
C VAL A 35 9.98 2.32 -24.47
N ASP A 36 8.94 2.95 -23.92
CA ASP A 36 8.08 3.93 -24.60
C ASP A 36 8.10 5.32 -23.94
N GLY A 37 8.89 5.51 -22.87
CA GLY A 37 8.94 6.75 -22.12
C GLY A 37 7.77 6.97 -21.15
N SER A 38 6.93 5.95 -20.91
CA SER A 38 5.93 5.98 -19.84
C SER A 38 6.58 6.00 -18.46
N VAL A 39 5.86 6.56 -17.47
CA VAL A 39 6.20 6.43 -16.05
C VAL A 39 5.21 5.46 -15.45
N MET A 40 5.70 4.45 -14.74
CA MET A 40 4.85 3.42 -14.16
C MET A 40 5.18 3.24 -12.68
N ILE A 41 4.13 3.11 -11.89
CA ILE A 41 4.19 2.58 -10.53
C ILE A 41 3.38 1.28 -10.51
N SER A 42 3.92 0.26 -9.87
CA SER A 42 3.24 -1.03 -9.69
C SER A 42 3.61 -1.61 -8.35
N TYR A 43 2.66 -2.27 -7.70
CA TYR A 43 2.87 -2.90 -6.41
C TYR A 43 2.14 -4.23 -6.33
N SER A 44 2.61 -5.13 -5.46
CA SER A 44 1.89 -6.35 -5.08
C SER A 44 1.22 -6.14 -3.72
N ALA A 45 -0.11 -6.17 -3.71
CA ALA A 45 -0.91 -6.21 -2.49
C ALA A 45 -1.17 -7.67 -2.12
N ASP A 46 -0.27 -8.26 -1.35
CA ASP A 46 -0.30 -9.68 -1.03
C ASP A 46 -1.42 -9.95 0.01
N SER A 47 -2.54 -10.49 -0.45
CA SER A 47 -3.67 -10.87 0.41
C SER A 47 -4.40 -12.11 -0.11
N HIS A 48 -4.85 -12.95 0.81
CA HIS A 48 -5.70 -14.11 0.50
C HIS A 48 -7.20 -13.81 0.58
N VAL A 49 -7.57 -12.59 1.02
CA VAL A 49 -8.97 -12.21 1.30
C VAL A 49 -9.42 -10.93 0.59
N LEU A 50 -8.48 -10.12 0.10
CA LEU A 50 -8.80 -8.90 -0.66
C LEU A 50 -8.77 -9.20 -2.16
N TYR A 51 -9.95 -9.22 -2.77
CA TYR A 51 -10.10 -9.30 -4.22
C TYR A 51 -10.21 -7.87 -4.74
N GLY A 52 -9.23 -7.45 -5.55
CA GLY A 52 -9.12 -6.06 -5.98
C GLY A 52 -10.38 -5.53 -6.64
N GLU A 53 -10.73 -4.29 -6.32
CA GLU A 53 -11.76 -3.52 -7.00
C GLU A 53 -11.19 -2.18 -7.48
N LEU A 54 -11.81 -1.62 -8.52
CA LEU A 54 -11.41 -0.33 -9.06
C LEU A 54 -12.45 0.71 -8.64
N TYR A 55 -12.13 1.43 -7.57
CA TYR A 55 -12.97 2.51 -7.06
C TYR A 55 -12.96 3.72 -7.97
N HIS A 56 -14.06 4.46 -7.96
CA HIS A 56 -14.19 5.77 -8.58
C HIS A 56 -14.77 6.75 -7.57
N TRP A 57 -14.11 7.89 -7.42
CA TRP A 57 -14.56 9.01 -6.61
C TRP A 57 -14.68 10.26 -7.49
N ASP A 58 -15.85 10.90 -7.45
CA ASP A 58 -16.11 12.12 -8.21
C ASP A 58 -15.35 13.33 -7.63
N ALA A 59 -14.97 14.25 -8.53
CA ALA A 59 -14.48 15.56 -8.13
C ALA A 59 -15.59 16.37 -7.45
N ALA A 60 -15.26 17.08 -6.38
CA ALA A 60 -16.22 17.90 -5.64
C ALA A 60 -15.57 19.16 -5.06
N ILE A 61 -16.41 20.17 -4.82
CA ILE A 61 -16.06 21.37 -4.04
C ILE A 61 -16.85 21.32 -2.74
N TRP A 62 -16.15 21.45 -1.62
CA TRP A 62 -16.73 21.30 -0.29
C TRP A 62 -16.86 22.66 0.41
N PRO A 63 -18.00 22.95 1.08
CA PRO A 63 -18.15 24.16 1.89
C PRO A 63 -17.11 24.25 3.01
N ALA A 64 -16.74 25.47 3.40
CA ALA A 64 -15.85 25.70 4.54
C ALA A 64 -16.40 25.09 5.84
N GLY A 65 -15.54 24.43 6.61
CA GLY A 65 -15.91 23.71 7.84
C GLY A 65 -16.50 22.32 7.61
N SER A 66 -16.51 21.82 6.36
CA SER A 66 -16.86 20.42 6.08
C SER A 66 -15.89 19.47 6.76
N MET A 67 -16.42 18.35 7.25
CA MET A 67 -15.65 17.31 7.96
C MET A 67 -15.77 15.98 7.21
N LEU A 68 -14.65 15.26 7.09
CA LEU A 68 -14.58 13.92 6.55
C LEU A 68 -14.55 12.91 7.68
N ASP A 69 -15.46 11.93 7.64
CA ASP A 69 -15.42 10.77 8.54
C ASP A 69 -14.32 9.81 8.07
N VAL A 70 -13.44 9.44 8.99
CA VAL A 70 -12.30 8.56 8.71
C VAL A 70 -12.60 7.17 9.24
N TYR A 71 -12.48 6.18 8.37
CA TYR A 71 -12.61 4.77 8.70
C TYR A 71 -11.32 4.04 8.38
N GLU A 72 -10.94 3.10 9.25
CA GLU A 72 -9.89 2.14 8.97
C GLU A 72 -10.37 1.20 7.85
N TRP A 73 -9.52 0.97 6.85
CA TRP A 73 -9.89 0.34 5.60
C TRP A 73 -10.19 -1.16 5.74
N ASP A 74 -9.40 -1.88 6.54
CA ASP A 74 -9.50 -3.35 6.64
C ASP A 74 -10.62 -3.81 7.59
N THR A 75 -10.83 -3.07 8.68
CA THR A 75 -11.76 -3.40 9.77
C THR A 75 -13.06 -2.60 9.71
N GLY A 76 -13.07 -1.46 9.01
CA GLY A 76 -14.18 -0.52 9.00
C GLY A 76 -14.34 0.23 10.32
N GLU A 77 -13.33 0.23 11.20
CA GLU A 77 -13.38 0.97 12.47
C GLU A 77 -13.47 2.47 12.22
N TYR A 78 -14.40 3.15 12.88
CA TYR A 78 -14.50 4.60 12.82
C TYR A 78 -13.41 5.26 13.68
N LEU A 79 -12.52 6.01 13.04
CA LEU A 79 -11.36 6.64 13.65
C LEU A 79 -11.58 8.12 14.03
N GLY A 80 -12.71 8.71 13.64
CA GLY A 80 -13.05 10.10 13.95
C GLY A 80 -13.27 10.95 12.70
N LYS A 81 -13.05 12.27 12.84
CA LYS A 81 -13.23 13.23 11.76
C LYS A 81 -11.99 14.09 11.53
N ILE A 82 -11.71 14.40 10.28
CA ILE A 82 -10.71 15.40 9.87
C ILE A 82 -11.37 16.50 9.04
N GLU A 83 -10.73 17.67 8.93
CA GLU A 83 -11.20 18.72 8.03
C GLU A 83 -11.17 18.21 6.58
N GLN A 84 -12.25 18.44 5.85
CA GLN A 84 -12.34 18.02 4.45
C GLN A 84 -11.58 18.97 3.54
N ALA A 85 -10.89 18.41 2.55
CA ALA A 85 -10.24 19.22 1.53
C ALA A 85 -11.28 20.10 0.81
N PRO A 86 -11.04 21.41 0.61
CA PRO A 86 -12.00 22.30 -0.06
C PRO A 86 -12.36 21.86 -1.49
N GLN A 87 -11.46 21.11 -2.12
CA GLN A 87 -11.65 20.52 -3.43
C GLN A 87 -11.09 19.09 -3.42
N THR A 88 -11.87 18.15 -3.96
CA THR A 88 -11.44 16.79 -4.28
C THR A 88 -11.41 16.59 -5.80
N TYR A 89 -10.67 15.59 -6.24
CA TYR A 89 -10.40 15.31 -7.64
C TYR A 89 -11.16 14.07 -8.11
N ASN A 90 -11.30 13.93 -9.43
CA ASN A 90 -11.90 12.77 -10.05
C ASN A 90 -10.88 11.62 -10.07
N VAL A 91 -11.01 10.69 -9.12
CA VAL A 91 -10.03 9.64 -8.87
C VAL A 91 -10.57 8.29 -9.31
N ILE A 92 -9.81 7.56 -10.13
CA ILE A 92 -10.06 6.15 -10.46
C ILE A 92 -8.87 5.34 -9.93
N GLY A 93 -9.15 4.41 -9.01
CA GLY A 93 -8.10 3.71 -8.25
C GLY A 93 -7.16 4.71 -7.58
N ASN A 94 -5.86 4.61 -7.85
CA ASN A 94 -4.87 5.52 -7.28
C ASN A 94 -4.44 6.64 -8.24
N MET A 95 -5.26 6.98 -9.25
CA MET A 95 -4.94 7.98 -10.27
C MET A 95 -6.03 9.04 -10.41
N ASN A 96 -5.64 10.30 -10.62
CA ASN A 96 -6.57 11.40 -10.84
C ASN A 96 -6.57 11.94 -12.28
N GLU A 97 -7.48 12.87 -12.58
CA GLU A 97 -7.66 13.52 -13.88
C GLU A 97 -6.46 14.39 -14.33
N TYR A 98 -5.48 14.62 -13.45
CA TYR A 98 -4.25 15.35 -13.76
C TYR A 98 -3.07 14.41 -14.08
N GLN A 99 -3.35 13.12 -14.29
CA GLN A 99 -2.35 12.08 -14.54
C GLN A 99 -1.34 11.95 -13.39
N VAL A 100 -1.78 12.24 -12.16
CA VAL A 100 -1.01 11.94 -10.95
C VAL A 100 -1.44 10.58 -10.44
N SER A 101 -0.46 9.69 -10.23
CA SER A 101 -0.66 8.36 -9.66
C SER A 101 0.07 8.27 -8.32
N ILE A 102 -0.56 7.67 -7.32
CA ILE A 102 0.04 7.38 -6.02
C ILE A 102 0.17 5.88 -5.79
N GLY A 103 1.20 5.47 -5.05
CA GLY A 103 1.41 4.07 -4.65
C GLY A 103 1.70 4.03 -3.16
N GLU A 104 1.25 2.96 -2.50
CA GLU A 104 1.46 2.73 -1.07
C GLU A 104 2.64 1.78 -0.85
N THR A 105 3.40 2.03 0.22
CA THR A 105 4.54 1.23 0.63
C THR A 105 4.41 0.97 2.13
N THR A 106 4.57 -0.29 2.56
CA THR A 106 4.51 -0.69 3.97
C THR A 106 5.87 -0.65 4.66
#